data_AF-A0A645GVT2-F1
#
_entry.id   AF-A0A645GVT2-F1
#
_cell.length_a   1.000
_cell.length_b   1.000
_cell.length_c   1.000
_cell.angle_alpha   90.00
_cell.angle_beta   90.00
_cell.angle_gamma   90.00
#
_symmetry.space_group_name_H-M   'P 1'
#
loop_
_entity.id
_entity.type
_entity.pdbx_description
1 polymer ?
#
loop_
_entity_poly.entity_id
_entity_poly.type
_entity_poly.pdbx_seq_one_letter_code
_entity_poly.pdbx_strand_id
1 'polypeptide(L)'
;MAQYLKSRRQIRLLADPAQVDRQLLADYSLDQEAETTLVDLMESQDLELLRQEISTSRHSAVCLFTSDYFLSAIGEMVKELCPAADIVTANNFNICCGEGVCGACSLAGEKGETIKMCKCQLDGKDLLRRKVVWE
;
A
#
# COMPACT_ATOMS: atom_id res chain seq x y z
N MET A 1 5.88 8.34 -10.25
CA MET A 1 5.49 6.93 -10.03
C MET A 1 4.37 6.51 -10.97
N ALA A 2 3.20 7.15 -10.87
CA ALA A 2 2.11 7.15 -11.86
C ALA A 2 2.56 6.97 -13.32
N GLN A 3 3.29 7.96 -13.86
CA GLN A 3 3.72 8.00 -15.26
C GLN A 3 4.71 6.90 -15.66
N TYR A 4 5.45 6.34 -14.70
CA TYR A 4 6.36 5.22 -14.92
C TYR A 4 5.59 3.90 -15.06
N LEU A 5 4.56 3.71 -14.24
CA LEU A 5 3.66 2.55 -14.30
C LEU A 5 2.83 2.53 -15.61
N LYS A 6 2.49 3.71 -16.16
CA LYS A 6 1.71 3.89 -17.40
C LYS A 6 2.33 3.24 -18.64
N SER A 7 3.67 3.18 -18.75
CA SER A 7 4.30 2.81 -20.03
C SER A 7 4.22 1.32 -20.39
N ARG A 8 3.78 0.43 -19.48
CA ARG A 8 3.88 -1.04 -19.69
C ARG A 8 2.79 -1.93 -19.07
N ARG A 9 1.79 -1.41 -18.34
CA ARG A 9 0.86 -2.27 -17.56
C ARG A 9 -0.58 -1.75 -17.53
N GLN A 10 -1.55 -2.67 -17.52
CA GLN A 10 -2.93 -2.40 -17.12
C GLN A 10 -2.93 -2.11 -15.60
N ILE A 11 -3.38 -0.93 -15.21
CA ILE A 11 -3.43 -0.49 -13.81
C ILE A 11 -4.89 -0.43 -13.40
N ARG A 12 -5.26 -1.17 -12.35
CA ARG A 12 -6.54 -1.05 -11.67
C ARG A 12 -6.34 -0.39 -10.32
N LEU A 13 -7.10 0.67 -10.06
CA LEU A 13 -7.02 1.45 -8.82
C LEU A 13 -8.31 1.25 -8.03
N LEU A 14 -8.20 0.66 -6.84
CA LEU A 14 -9.29 0.66 -5.87
C LEU A 14 -8.96 1.72 -4.82
N ALA A 15 -9.84 2.69 -4.64
CA ALA A 15 -9.62 3.83 -3.76
C ALA A 15 -10.75 3.98 -2.75
N ASP A 16 -10.38 4.03 -1.48
CA ASP A 16 -11.31 4.39 -0.41
C ASP A 16 -11.22 5.89 -0.13
N PRO A 17 -12.28 6.67 -0.46
CA PRO A 17 -12.28 8.10 -0.20
C PRO A 17 -12.37 8.41 1.30
N ALA A 18 -12.90 7.52 2.14
CA ALA A 18 -13.26 7.80 3.52
C ALA A 18 -13.96 9.17 3.67
N GLN A 19 -13.31 10.13 4.33
CA GLN A 19 -13.80 11.51 4.52
C GLN A 19 -13.26 12.52 3.48
N VAL A 20 -12.43 12.07 2.55
CA VAL A 20 -11.81 12.91 1.51
C VAL A 20 -12.84 13.27 0.45
N ASP A 21 -12.83 14.54 0.03
CA ASP A 21 -13.68 15.02 -1.05
C ASP A 21 -13.40 14.26 -2.35
N ARG A 22 -14.47 13.75 -2.96
CA ARG A 22 -14.41 13.03 -4.23
C ARG A 22 -13.89 13.91 -5.37
N GLN A 23 -14.09 15.23 -5.27
CA GLN A 23 -13.51 16.19 -6.22
C GLN A 23 -11.98 16.24 -6.11
N LEU A 24 -11.44 16.14 -4.89
CA LEU A 24 -10.00 16.06 -4.69
C LEU A 24 -9.42 14.78 -5.33
N LEU A 25 -10.10 13.64 -5.18
CA LEU A 25 -9.68 12.40 -5.85
C LEU A 25 -9.76 12.51 -7.37
N ALA A 26 -10.73 13.25 -7.91
CA ALA A 26 -10.83 13.51 -9.34
C ALA A 26 -9.68 14.41 -9.83
N ASP A 27 -9.33 15.45 -9.07
CA ASP A 27 -8.24 16.38 -9.41
C ASP A 27 -6.86 15.72 -9.41
N TYR A 28 -6.67 14.72 -8.54
CA TYR A 28 -5.45 13.90 -8.47
C TYR A 28 -5.58 12.54 -9.15
N SER A 29 -6.71 12.29 -9.83
CA SER A 29 -6.89 11.04 -10.55
C SER A 29 -5.77 10.93 -11.58
N LEU A 30 -5.09 9.78 -11.56
CA LEU A 30 -4.20 9.39 -12.64
C LEU A 30 -5.04 9.52 -13.93
N ASP A 31 -4.61 10.33 -14.91
CA ASP A 31 -5.29 10.50 -16.21
C ASP A 31 -6.07 9.25 -16.65
N GLN A 32 -7.23 9.47 -17.26
CA GLN A 32 -8.34 8.59 -17.73
C GLN A 32 -8.09 7.11 -18.13
N GLU A 33 -6.89 6.57 -18.05
CA GLU A 33 -6.50 5.22 -18.45
C GLU A 33 -6.43 4.20 -17.29
N ALA A 34 -6.39 4.64 -16.04
CA ALA A 34 -6.50 3.73 -14.89
C ALA A 34 -7.98 3.51 -14.54
N GLU A 35 -8.46 2.27 -14.64
CA GLU A 35 -9.81 1.93 -14.19
C GLU A 35 -9.86 2.11 -12.66
N THR A 36 -10.54 3.17 -12.23
CA THR A 36 -10.67 3.52 -10.82
C THR A 36 -12.03 3.10 -10.31
N THR A 37 -12.03 2.30 -9.25
CA THR A 37 -13.22 1.87 -8.52
C THR A 37 -13.17 2.45 -7.12
N LEU A 38 -14.21 3.19 -6.74
CA LEU A 38 -14.35 3.66 -5.37
C LEU A 38 -14.93 2.54 -4.52
N VAL A 39 -14.33 2.33 -3.35
CA VAL A 39 -14.71 1.29 -2.38
C VAL A 39 -14.77 1.88 -0.99
N ASP A 40 -15.46 1.24 -0.06
CA ASP A 40 -15.35 1.48 1.37
C ASP A 40 -14.71 0.25 2.02
N LEU A 41 -13.49 0.38 2.56
CA LEU A 41 -12.76 -0.74 3.14
C LEU A 41 -13.35 -1.25 4.46
N MET A 42 -14.34 -0.54 5.01
CA MET A 42 -15.12 -0.98 6.18
C MET A 42 -16.39 -1.73 5.78
N GLU A 43 -16.83 -1.61 4.53
CA GLU A 43 -18.04 -2.27 4.03
C GLU A 43 -17.75 -3.68 3.52
N SER A 44 -18.53 -4.65 3.99
CA SER A 44 -18.29 -6.07 3.69
C SER A 44 -18.46 -6.39 2.20
N GLN A 45 -19.36 -5.70 1.51
CA GLN A 45 -19.60 -5.88 0.08
C GLN A 45 -18.38 -5.45 -0.75
N ASP A 46 -17.76 -4.34 -0.37
CA ASP A 46 -16.61 -3.78 -1.08
C ASP A 46 -15.31 -4.54 -0.75
N LEU A 47 -15.20 -5.10 0.46
CA LEU A 47 -14.15 -6.06 0.79
C LEU A 47 -14.23 -7.35 -0.05
N GLU A 48 -15.44 -7.82 -0.36
CA GLU A 48 -15.64 -8.97 -1.25
C GLU A 48 -15.28 -8.63 -2.69
N LEU A 49 -15.62 -7.42 -3.15
CA LEU A 49 -15.15 -6.92 -4.45
C LEU A 49 -13.62 -6.90 -4.53
N LEU A 50 -12.95 -6.39 -3.49
CA LEU A 50 -11.49 -6.40 -3.39
C LEU A 50 -10.91 -7.83 -3.47
N ARG A 51 -11.52 -8.80 -2.75
CA ARG A 51 -11.13 -10.23 -2.82
C ARG A 51 -11.27 -10.79 -4.24
N GLN A 52 -12.38 -10.49 -4.92
CA GLN A 52 -12.62 -10.92 -6.29
C GLN A 52 -11.60 -10.33 -7.26
N GLU A 53 -11.28 -9.05 -7.11
CA GLU A 53 -10.26 -8.40 -7.94
C GLU A 53 -8.89 -9.03 -7.77
N ILE A 54 -8.44 -9.25 -6.53
CA ILE A 54 -7.15 -9.87 -6.23
C ILE A 54 -7.06 -11.29 -6.81
N SER A 55 -8.14 -12.08 -6.72
CA SER A 55 -8.16 -13.49 -7.11
C SER A 55 -8.32 -13.74 -8.62
N THR A 56 -9.09 -12.91 -9.31
CA THR A 56 -9.43 -13.09 -10.73
C THR A 56 -8.34 -12.59 -11.68
N SER A 57 -7.53 -11.64 -11.21
CA SER A 57 -6.51 -10.98 -12.02
C SER A 57 -5.12 -11.56 -11.76
N ARG A 58 -4.37 -11.82 -12.84
CA ARG A 58 -2.94 -12.20 -12.76
C ARG A 58 -2.09 -10.97 -12.48
N HIS A 59 -2.16 -10.47 -11.26
CA HIS A 59 -1.32 -9.37 -10.80
C HIS A 59 0.13 -9.82 -10.69
N SER A 60 1.03 -9.09 -11.34
CA SER A 60 2.47 -9.23 -11.09
C SER A 60 2.89 -8.49 -9.82
N ALA A 61 2.15 -7.45 -9.45
CA ALA A 61 2.35 -6.71 -8.21
C ALA A 61 1.03 -6.14 -7.71
N VAL A 62 0.89 -6.03 -6.39
CA VAL A 62 -0.19 -5.34 -5.70
C VAL A 62 0.42 -4.21 -4.86
N CYS A 63 -0.02 -2.98 -5.10
CA CYS A 63 0.45 -1.79 -4.39
C CYS A 63 -0.55 -1.42 -3.29
N LEU A 64 -0.11 -1.42 -2.03
CA LEU A 64 -0.92 -1.11 -0.85
C LEU A 64 -0.48 0.23 -0.25
N PHE A 65 -1.29 1.26 -0.46
CA PHE A 65 -1.07 2.60 0.07
C PHE A 65 -2.17 2.97 1.06
N THR A 66 -2.19 2.24 2.17
CA THR A 66 -3.23 2.34 3.21
C THR A 66 -2.60 2.52 4.58
N SER A 67 -3.43 2.75 5.61
CA SER A 67 -3.00 2.69 7.01
C SER A 67 -2.43 1.31 7.37
N ASP A 68 -1.66 1.22 8.45
CA ASP A 68 -1.09 -0.06 8.93
C ASP A 68 -2.14 -1.13 9.21
N TYR A 69 -3.34 -0.71 9.64
CA TYR A 69 -4.48 -1.60 9.87
C TYR A 69 -4.90 -2.31 8.57
N PHE A 70 -5.21 -1.54 7.53
CA PHE A 70 -5.62 -2.10 6.24
C PHE A 70 -4.46 -2.77 5.51
N LEU A 71 -3.23 -2.28 5.72
CA LEU A 71 -2.03 -2.88 5.15
C LEU A 71 -1.91 -4.33 5.61
N SER A 72 -2.07 -4.58 6.91
CA SER A 72 -2.07 -5.93 7.48
C SER A 72 -3.22 -6.79 6.93
N ALA A 73 -4.45 -6.29 7.00
CA ALA A 73 -5.64 -7.05 6.58
C ALA A 73 -5.63 -7.41 5.09
N ILE A 74 -5.35 -6.44 4.22
CA ILE A 74 -5.32 -6.64 2.76
C ILE A 74 -4.05 -7.38 2.36
N GLY A 75 -2.92 -7.14 3.04
CA GLY A 75 -1.68 -7.85 2.76
C GLY A 75 -1.76 -9.35 2.99
N GLU A 76 -2.43 -9.80 4.05
CA GLU A 76 -2.70 -11.23 4.26
C GLU A 76 -3.66 -11.79 3.21
N MET A 77 -4.68 -11.04 2.82
CA MET A 77 -5.57 -11.41 1.71
C MET A 77 -4.82 -11.59 0.38
N VAL A 78 -3.87 -10.71 0.06
CA VAL A 78 -3.03 -10.82 -1.15
C VAL A 78 -2.12 -12.05 -1.08
N LYS A 79 -1.52 -12.34 0.09
CA LYS A 79 -0.70 -13.56 0.26
C LYS A 79 -1.52 -14.83 0.05
N GLU A 80 -2.76 -14.85 0.52
CA GLU A 80 -3.68 -15.97 0.38
C GLU A 80 -4.13 -16.17 -1.07
N LEU A 81 -4.62 -15.10 -1.70
CA LEU A 81 -5.32 -15.17 -2.99
C LEU A 81 -4.41 -14.99 -4.21
N CYS A 82 -3.27 -14.32 -4.05
CA CYS A 82 -2.33 -14.02 -5.13
C CYS A 82 -0.85 -14.15 -4.67
N PRO A 83 -0.41 -15.33 -4.20
CA PRO A 83 0.89 -15.52 -3.54
C PRO A 83 2.12 -15.21 -4.42
N ALA A 84 1.94 -15.23 -5.74
CA ALA A 84 2.99 -14.94 -6.71
C ALA A 84 3.19 -13.43 -6.98
N ALA A 85 2.26 -12.58 -6.55
CA ALA A 85 2.37 -11.14 -6.74
C ALA A 85 3.41 -10.53 -5.78
N ASP A 86 4.17 -9.57 -6.27
CA ASP A 86 5.00 -8.71 -5.42
C ASP A 86 4.09 -7.78 -4.62
N ILE A 87 4.39 -7.57 -3.34
CA ILE A 87 3.67 -6.61 -2.49
C ILE A 87 4.52 -5.35 -2.38
N VAL A 88 3.98 -4.24 -2.87
CA VAL A 88 4.60 -2.91 -2.77
C VAL A 88 3.80 -2.10 -1.76
N THR A 89 4.49 -1.43 -0.83
CA THR A 89 3.83 -0.69 0.26
C THR A 89 4.38 0.73 0.35
N ALA A 90 3.63 1.63 0.99
CA ALA A 90 4.14 2.92 1.44
C ALA A 90 4.76 2.81 2.85
N ASN A 91 5.70 3.71 3.15
CA ASN A 91 6.27 3.82 4.49
C ASN A 91 5.39 4.71 5.37
N ASN A 92 4.66 4.08 6.29
CA ASN A 92 3.83 4.76 7.31
C ASN A 92 4.64 5.14 8.57
N PHE A 93 5.96 5.26 8.46
CA PHE A 93 6.81 5.58 9.60
C PHE A 93 6.73 7.05 9.98
N ASN A 94 7.01 7.35 11.26
CA ASN A 94 7.21 8.72 11.70
C ASN A 94 8.35 9.36 10.91
N ILE A 95 8.03 10.36 10.10
CA ILE A 95 9.01 11.12 9.32
C ILE A 95 9.11 12.52 9.91
N CYS A 96 10.35 12.95 10.16
CA CYS A 96 10.66 14.33 10.52
C CYS A 96 11.50 14.98 9.40
N CYS A 97 12.80 14.66 9.32
CA CYS A 97 13.67 15.30 8.32
C CYS A 97 13.56 14.73 6.89
N GLY A 98 13.10 13.48 6.69
CA GLY A 98 13.13 12.82 5.37
C GLY A 98 14.52 12.50 4.78
N GLU A 99 15.59 12.91 5.46
CA GLU A 99 16.97 12.84 4.94
C GLU A 99 17.83 11.74 5.57
N GLY A 100 17.35 11.13 6.67
CA GLY A 100 18.06 10.06 7.38
C GLY A 100 18.89 10.52 8.58
N VAL A 101 18.88 11.82 8.90
CA VAL A 101 19.74 12.41 9.94
C VAL A 101 19.12 12.43 11.35
N CYS A 102 17.82 12.72 11.48
CA CYS A 102 17.18 12.91 12.80
C CYS A 102 16.81 11.63 13.55
N GLY A 103 16.64 10.51 12.83
CA GLY A 103 16.26 9.23 13.43
C GLY A 103 14.77 9.02 13.77
N ALA A 104 13.86 9.95 13.50
CA ALA A 104 12.42 9.74 13.77
C ALA A 104 11.83 8.49 13.06
N CYS A 105 12.36 8.16 11.88
CA CYS A 105 11.96 6.99 11.08
C CYS A 105 12.81 5.74 11.35
N SER A 106 13.47 5.66 12.50
CA SER A 106 14.37 4.54 12.80
C SER A 106 13.60 3.26 13.09
N LEU A 107 14.09 2.16 12.54
CA LEU A 107 13.65 0.81 12.83
C LEU A 107 14.86 -0.03 13.23
N ALA A 108 14.74 -0.78 14.33
CA ALA A 108 15.69 -1.84 14.65
C ALA A 108 15.49 -3.01 13.68
N GLY A 109 16.53 -3.35 12.93
CA GLY A 109 16.57 -4.55 12.11
C GLY A 109 16.84 -5.80 12.94
N GLU A 110 16.74 -6.96 12.31
CA GLU A 110 16.86 -8.26 12.99
C GLU A 110 18.23 -8.50 13.63
N LYS A 111 19.29 -7.84 13.15
CA LYS A 111 20.65 -7.96 13.67
C LYS A 111 21.01 -6.80 14.61
N GLY A 112 20.04 -6.01 15.05
CA GLY A 112 20.23 -4.85 15.92
C GLY A 112 20.74 -3.60 15.20
N GLU A 113 20.81 -3.62 13.87
CA GLU A 113 21.12 -2.45 13.07
C GLU A 113 19.98 -1.42 13.08
N THR A 114 20.31 -0.16 12.87
CA THR A 114 19.29 0.90 12.71
C THR A 114 19.04 1.18 11.24
N ILE A 115 17.84 0.88 10.78
CA ILE A 115 17.35 1.16 9.42
C ILE A 115 16.60 2.49 9.43
N LYS A 116 16.95 3.41 8.53
CA LYS A 116 16.24 4.70 8.38
C LYS A 116 15.19 4.59 7.29
N MET A 117 13.92 4.44 7.67
CA MET A 117 12.82 4.16 6.73
C MET A 117 12.47 5.32 5.79
N CYS A 118 12.94 6.54 6.08
CA CYS A 118 12.82 7.64 5.10
C CYS A 118 13.74 7.47 3.87
N LYS A 119 14.69 6.53 3.90
CA LYS A 119 15.64 6.24 2.80
C LYS A 119 15.63 4.78 2.37
N CYS A 120 15.45 3.87 3.33
CA CYS A 120 15.40 2.45 3.08
C CYS A 120 13.95 1.98 2.93
N GLN A 121 13.75 0.91 2.17
CA GLN A 121 12.49 0.21 2.04
C GLN A 121 12.69 -1.25 2.41
N LEU A 122 11.76 -1.81 3.19
CA LEU A 122 11.75 -3.25 3.47
C LEU A 122 10.97 -3.98 2.36
N ASP A 123 11.19 -5.29 2.24
CA ASP A 123 10.30 -6.11 1.44
C ASP A 123 8.87 -6.02 1.99
N GLY A 124 7.87 -5.94 1.11
CA GLY A 124 6.47 -5.81 1.51
C GLY A 124 6.01 -6.97 2.39
N LYS A 125 6.53 -8.18 2.18
CA LYS A 125 6.19 -9.37 3.00
C LYS A 125 6.77 -9.25 4.42
N ASP A 126 7.93 -8.64 4.57
CA ASP A 126 8.56 -8.39 5.87
C ASP A 126 7.82 -7.30 6.64
N LEU A 127 7.40 -6.23 5.94
CA LEU A 127 6.61 -5.16 6.53
C LEU A 127 5.28 -5.67 7.09
N LEU A 128 4.61 -6.59 6.40
CA LEU A 128 3.35 -7.19 6.85
C LEU A 128 3.48 -8.04 8.12
N ARG A 129 4.68 -8.50 8.48
CA ARG A 129 4.90 -9.28 9.71
C ARG A 129 5.06 -8.40 10.94
N ARG A 130 5.13 -7.07 10.80
CA ARG A 130 5.26 -6.17 11.95
C ARG A 130 3.96 -6.10 12.73
N LYS A 131 4.05 -6.39 14.03
CA LYS A 131 3.13 -5.83 15.02
C LYS A 131 3.56 -4.40 15.27
N VAL A 132 2.77 -3.44 14.81
CA VAL A 132 3.00 -2.03 15.17
C VAL A 132 2.58 -1.88 16.64
N VAL A 133 3.57 -1.82 17.53
CA VAL A 133 3.37 -1.48 18.94
C VAL A 133 3.60 0.02 19.05
N TRP A 134 2.54 0.77 19.29
CA TRP A 134 2.64 2.17 19.71
C TRP A 134 2.79 2.14 21.23
N GLU A 135 3.99 2.45 21.74
CA GLU A 135 4.20 2.81 23.15
C GLU A 135 3.93 4.30 23.35
#